data_AF-A0A923X0J4-F1
#
_entry.id   AF-A0A923X0J4-F1
#
_cell.length_a   1.000
_cell.length_b   1.000
_cell.length_c   1.000
_cell.angle_alpha   90.00
_cell.angle_beta   90.00
_cell.angle_gamma   90.00
#
_symmetry.space_group_name_H-M   'P 1'
#
loop_
_entity.id
_entity.type
_entity.pdbx_description
1 polymer ?
#
loop_
_entity_poly.entity_id
_entity_poly.type
_entity_poly.pdbx_seq_one_letter_code
_entity_poly.pdbx_strand_id
1 'polypeptide(L)'
;MKNYILIGALSLAFLSGASVSAEILFEGYYKVTQFNKHIGFIVQRNELDPKTKEFKTTSFLKLAKNGFDMTESLQASSTAELVPLKYSYIATDGKKTKTIDATVSKNKLKAIIFENGKTKKIDKKVNKDAFLSSALYYMMLKSKVGLKTNSNFDFYAIAEETIDDTKGSSQIDKKLVTVDKLQLLKITNKFAGSEYENLLTDKGEVYSSYTPATDIRSELVKNPDEAMEGIKIPSGVLEKIFGTVPTGQINPLFTK
;
A
#
# COMPACT_ATOMS: atom_id res chain seq x y z
N MET A 1 7.28 33.42 -68.14
CA MET A 1 7.26 31.94 -68.12
C MET A 1 8.48 31.43 -67.37
N LYS A 2 8.30 30.94 -66.13
CA LYS A 2 9.04 29.83 -65.51
C LYS A 2 8.42 29.55 -64.14
N ASN A 3 7.73 28.41 -64.08
CA ASN A 3 7.15 27.79 -62.89
C ASN A 3 8.26 27.35 -61.93
N TYR A 4 8.05 27.54 -60.63
CA TYR A 4 8.53 26.59 -59.62
C TYR A 4 7.47 26.47 -58.51
N ILE A 5 6.73 25.36 -58.54
CA ILE A 5 5.88 24.88 -57.45
C ILE A 5 6.84 24.22 -56.45
N LEU A 6 6.97 24.78 -55.25
CA LEU A 6 7.68 24.15 -54.15
C LEU A 6 6.66 23.37 -53.31
N ILE A 7 6.57 22.06 -53.55
CA ILE A 7 5.82 21.12 -52.71
C ILE A 7 6.67 20.85 -51.46
N GLY A 8 6.40 21.59 -50.38
CA GLY A 8 6.95 21.30 -49.07
C GLY A 8 6.18 20.14 -48.44
N ALA A 9 6.80 18.96 -48.39
CA ALA A 9 6.28 17.80 -47.69
C ALA A 9 6.12 18.11 -46.19
N LEU A 10 4.88 18.11 -45.70
CA LEU A 10 4.57 18.19 -44.29
C LEU A 10 4.85 16.82 -43.66
N SER A 11 6.05 16.64 -43.10
CA SER A 11 6.40 15.48 -42.30
C SER A 11 5.61 15.51 -41.00
N LEU A 12 4.52 14.74 -40.96
CA LEU A 12 3.76 14.47 -39.74
C LEU A 12 4.64 13.61 -38.82
N ALA A 13 5.35 14.26 -37.89
CA ALA A 13 6.05 13.56 -36.82
C ALA A 13 5.00 12.87 -35.93
N PHE A 14 4.84 11.56 -36.11
CA PHE A 14 4.18 10.70 -35.14
C PHE A 14 5.00 10.75 -33.85
N LEU A 15 4.60 11.62 -32.92
CA LEU A 15 4.96 11.50 -31.52
C LEU A 15 4.37 10.17 -31.04
N SER A 16 5.21 9.15 -31.01
CA SER A 16 4.93 7.92 -30.27
C SER A 16 4.65 8.33 -28.84
N GLY A 17 3.38 8.27 -28.45
CA GLY A 17 2.96 8.45 -27.07
C GLY A 17 3.63 7.38 -26.25
N ALA A 18 4.77 7.72 -25.63
CA ALA A 18 5.33 6.91 -24.57
C ALA A 18 4.22 6.76 -23.55
N SER A 19 3.70 5.54 -23.40
CA SER A 19 2.83 5.19 -22.28
C SER A 19 3.65 5.47 -21.03
N VAL A 20 3.47 6.65 -20.44
CA VAL A 20 4.09 6.99 -19.16
C VAL A 20 3.45 6.04 -18.15
N SER A 21 4.19 5.00 -17.81
CA SER A 21 3.85 4.06 -16.75
C SER A 21 3.75 4.82 -15.43
N ALA A 22 2.93 4.32 -14.50
CA ALA A 22 2.89 4.86 -13.15
C ALA A 22 4.31 4.91 -12.55
N GLU A 23 4.62 6.01 -11.85
CA GLU A 23 5.88 6.11 -11.11
C GLU A 23 5.73 5.27 -9.84
N ILE A 24 6.40 4.12 -9.82
CA ILE A 24 6.44 3.26 -8.63
C ILE A 24 7.38 3.92 -7.63
N LEU A 25 6.83 4.33 -6.50
CA LEU A 25 7.56 4.93 -5.39
C LEU A 25 8.18 3.86 -4.49
N PHE A 26 7.46 2.76 -4.33
CA PHE A 26 7.89 1.61 -3.55
C PHE A 26 7.22 0.34 -4.08
N GLU A 27 7.97 -0.76 -4.11
CA GLU A 27 7.48 -2.10 -4.39
C GLU A 27 8.32 -3.15 -3.69
N GLY A 28 7.68 -3.99 -2.87
CA GLY A 28 8.37 -4.98 -2.05
C GLY A 28 7.55 -6.23 -1.77
N TYR A 29 8.26 -7.33 -1.59
CA TYR A 29 7.74 -8.60 -1.09
C TYR A 29 8.20 -8.78 0.35
N TYR A 30 7.29 -9.23 1.21
CA TYR A 30 7.58 -9.51 2.60
C TYR A 30 7.33 -10.95 2.92
N LYS A 31 8.26 -11.59 3.63
CA LYS A 31 8.03 -12.86 4.29
C LYS A 31 7.25 -12.62 5.58
N VAL A 32 6.16 -13.34 5.78
CA VAL A 32 5.35 -13.25 6.99
C VAL A 32 5.63 -14.47 7.86
N THR A 33 5.97 -14.22 9.12
CA THR A 33 6.23 -15.26 10.12
C THR A 33 5.34 -15.08 11.34
N GLN A 34 5.06 -16.18 12.04
CA GLN A 34 4.45 -16.20 13.36
C GLN A 34 5.24 -17.17 14.24
N PHE A 35 5.67 -16.77 15.43
CA PHE A 35 6.56 -17.58 16.28
C PHE A 35 7.79 -18.09 15.49
N ASN A 36 8.37 -17.20 14.68
CA ASN A 36 9.49 -17.45 13.75
C ASN A 36 9.24 -18.54 12.68
N LYS A 37 8.00 -18.98 12.48
CA LYS A 37 7.64 -19.91 11.40
C LYS A 37 7.03 -19.16 10.24
N HIS A 38 7.49 -19.45 9.02
CA HIS A 38 6.93 -18.88 7.79
C HIS A 38 5.46 -19.30 7.64
N ILE A 39 4.54 -18.32 7.62
CA ILE A 39 3.09 -18.53 7.49
C ILE A 39 2.50 -17.98 6.18
N GLY A 40 3.18 -17.02 5.54
CA GLY A 40 2.65 -16.33 4.38
C GLY A 40 3.58 -15.27 3.80
N PHE A 41 3.06 -14.47 2.87
CA PHE A 41 3.76 -13.32 2.32
C PHE A 41 2.82 -12.13 2.09
N ILE A 42 3.42 -10.95 2.00
CA ILE A 42 2.76 -9.71 1.54
C ILE A 42 3.46 -9.22 0.28
N VAL A 43 2.71 -8.68 -0.66
CA VAL A 43 3.21 -7.83 -1.74
C VAL A 43 2.60 -6.46 -1.56
N GLN A 44 3.40 -5.41 -1.67
CA GLN A 44 2.90 -4.03 -1.58
C GLN A 44 3.56 -3.17 -2.64
N ARG A 45 2.75 -2.31 -3.27
CA ARG A 45 3.19 -1.27 -4.20
C ARG A 45 2.55 0.07 -3.83
N ASN A 46 3.37 1.11 -3.77
CA ASN A 46 2.91 2.50 -3.72
C ASN A 46 3.35 3.20 -5.00
N GLU A 47 2.45 3.94 -5.63
CA GLU A 47 2.70 4.57 -6.92
C GLU A 47 1.98 5.91 -7.05
N LEU A 48 2.53 6.78 -7.90
CA LEU A 48 1.87 8.01 -8.33
C LEU A 48 1.44 7.86 -9.78
N ASP A 49 0.13 7.99 -10.03
CA ASP A 49 -0.41 7.94 -11.38
C ASP A 49 -0.06 9.24 -12.13
N PRO A 50 0.68 9.18 -13.24
CA PRO A 50 1.15 10.37 -13.95
C PRO A 50 0.02 11.14 -14.63
N LYS A 51 -1.10 10.47 -14.93
CA LYS A 51 -2.25 11.05 -15.64
C LYS A 51 -3.23 11.68 -14.65
N THR A 52 -3.63 10.94 -13.61
CA THR A 52 -4.62 11.42 -12.64
C THR A 52 -3.99 12.16 -11.46
N LYS A 53 -2.68 12.03 -11.27
CA LYS A 53 -1.94 12.50 -10.08
C LYS A 53 -2.45 11.87 -8.78
N GLU A 54 -3.13 10.73 -8.87
CA GLU A 54 -3.56 9.96 -7.70
C GLU A 54 -2.38 9.20 -7.11
N PHE A 55 -2.22 9.30 -5.79
CA PHE A 55 -1.40 8.37 -5.02
C PHE A 55 -2.19 7.08 -4.83
N LYS A 56 -1.57 5.93 -5.12
CA LYS A 56 -2.19 4.62 -4.98
C LYS A 56 -1.36 3.72 -4.07
N THR A 57 -2.06 2.96 -3.24
CA THR A 57 -1.49 1.83 -2.49
C THR A 57 -2.22 0.57 -2.91
N THR A 58 -1.46 -0.42 -3.36
CA THR A 58 -1.97 -1.75 -3.66
C THR A 58 -1.23 -2.76 -2.80
N SER A 59 -1.96 -3.66 -2.14
CA SER A 59 -1.36 -4.75 -1.38
C SER A 59 -2.10 -6.08 -1.57
N PHE A 60 -1.36 -7.16 -1.35
CA PHE A 60 -1.87 -8.53 -1.36
C PHE A 60 -1.18 -9.33 -0.26
N LEU A 61 -1.96 -9.93 0.62
CA LEU A 61 -1.51 -10.85 1.68
C LEU A 61 -2.01 -12.25 1.36
N LYS A 62 -1.16 -13.25 1.48
CA LYS A 62 -1.57 -14.66 1.50
C LYS A 62 -0.92 -15.38 2.66
N LEU A 63 -1.74 -15.86 3.60
CA LEU A 63 -1.35 -16.81 4.64
C LEU A 63 -1.87 -18.19 4.23
N ALA A 64 -0.97 -19.16 4.12
CA ALA A 64 -1.27 -20.45 3.48
C ALA A 64 -0.50 -21.63 4.09
N LYS A 65 0.17 -21.42 5.22
CA LYS A 65 0.94 -22.45 5.93
C LYS A 65 0.46 -22.57 7.37
N ASN A 66 0.82 -23.66 8.03
CA ASN A 66 0.57 -23.87 9.46
C ASN A 66 -0.91 -23.72 9.88
N GLY A 67 -1.83 -24.14 9.01
CA GLY A 67 -3.28 -24.08 9.26
C GLY A 67 -3.96 -22.77 8.86
N PHE A 68 -3.21 -21.77 8.39
CA PHE A 68 -3.78 -20.56 7.81
C PHE A 68 -4.29 -20.82 6.39
N ASP A 69 -5.47 -20.27 6.09
CA ASP A 69 -5.98 -20.09 4.73
C ASP A 69 -6.67 -18.74 4.62
N MET A 70 -5.84 -17.69 4.58
CA MET A 70 -6.30 -16.31 4.55
C MET A 70 -5.69 -15.59 3.36
N THR A 71 -6.50 -14.76 2.70
CA THR A 71 -6.05 -13.89 1.62
C THR A 71 -6.66 -12.53 1.85
N GLU A 72 -5.87 -11.46 1.69
CA GLU A 72 -6.37 -10.09 1.67
C GLU A 72 -5.81 -9.34 0.47
N SER A 73 -6.58 -8.41 -0.08
CA SER A 73 -6.11 -7.48 -1.08
C SER A 73 -6.71 -6.10 -0.87
N LEU A 74 -5.89 -5.07 -1.05
CA LEU A 74 -6.30 -3.67 -1.01
C LEU A 74 -5.89 -2.98 -2.29
N GLN A 75 -6.79 -2.19 -2.85
CA GLN A 75 -6.49 -1.18 -3.87
C GLN A 75 -7.06 0.14 -3.39
N ALA A 76 -6.22 1.06 -2.95
CA ALA A 76 -6.59 2.35 -2.40
C ALA A 76 -6.07 3.48 -3.27
N SER A 77 -6.86 4.55 -3.45
CA SER A 77 -6.37 5.78 -4.08
C SER A 77 -6.80 7.04 -3.33
N SER A 78 -5.90 8.02 -3.37
CA SER A 78 -6.03 9.34 -2.78
C SER A 78 -5.52 10.40 -3.76
N THR A 79 -5.82 11.67 -3.52
CA THR A 79 -5.15 12.76 -4.26
C THR A 79 -3.64 12.75 -3.97
N ALA A 80 -2.86 13.53 -4.71
CA ALA A 80 -1.44 13.78 -4.39
C ALA A 80 -1.27 14.33 -2.96
N GLU A 81 -2.31 14.96 -2.43
CA GLU A 81 -2.36 15.46 -1.06
C GLU A 81 -2.75 14.43 0.00
N LEU A 82 -2.96 13.18 -0.41
CA LEU A 82 -3.40 12.06 0.42
C LEU A 82 -4.82 12.24 0.98
N VAL A 83 -5.65 13.03 0.27
CA VAL A 83 -7.10 13.10 0.55
C VAL A 83 -7.76 11.85 -0.03
N PRO A 84 -8.52 11.06 0.76
CA PRO A 84 -9.14 9.81 0.30
C PRO A 84 -10.06 10.01 -0.90
N LEU A 85 -9.95 9.13 -1.89
CA LEU A 85 -10.87 9.11 -3.04
C LEU A 85 -11.69 7.82 -3.07
N LYS A 86 -11.04 6.66 -3.02
CA LYS A 86 -11.70 5.35 -3.10
C LYS A 86 -10.79 4.25 -2.60
N TYR A 87 -11.39 3.11 -2.24
CA TYR A 87 -10.67 1.87 -2.07
C TYR A 87 -11.56 0.66 -2.35
N SER A 88 -10.92 -0.44 -2.71
CA SER A 88 -11.51 -1.78 -2.71
C SER A 88 -10.69 -2.67 -1.79
N TYR A 89 -11.37 -3.31 -0.84
CA TYR A 89 -10.78 -4.28 0.09
C TYR A 89 -11.47 -5.62 -0.09
N ILE A 90 -10.70 -6.70 -0.16
CA ILE A 90 -11.20 -8.06 -0.25
C ILE A 90 -10.45 -8.89 0.78
N ALA A 91 -11.18 -9.68 1.57
CA ALA A 91 -10.62 -10.67 2.48
C ALA A 91 -11.34 -12.01 2.35
N THR A 92 -10.57 -13.08 2.42
CA THR A 92 -11.07 -14.45 2.52
C THR A 92 -10.37 -15.14 3.69
N ASP A 93 -11.13 -15.75 4.58
CA ASP A 93 -10.62 -16.59 5.69
C ASP A 93 -11.39 -17.91 5.67
N GLY A 94 -10.77 -18.93 5.07
CA GLY A 94 -11.42 -20.18 4.68
C GLY A 94 -12.66 -19.92 3.83
N LYS A 95 -13.85 -20.20 4.40
CA LYS A 95 -15.15 -19.99 3.71
C LYS A 95 -15.72 -18.59 3.87
N LYS A 96 -15.16 -17.78 4.78
CA LYS A 96 -15.66 -16.43 5.04
C LYS A 96 -15.11 -15.50 3.97
N THR A 97 -15.97 -14.63 3.46
CA THR A 97 -15.58 -13.63 2.47
C THR A 97 -16.10 -12.27 2.88
N LYS A 98 -15.27 -11.25 2.70
CA LYS A 98 -15.63 -9.85 2.90
C LYS A 98 -15.12 -9.04 1.71
N THR A 99 -15.96 -8.21 1.13
CA THR A 99 -15.54 -7.17 0.20
C THR A 99 -16.08 -5.83 0.66
N ILE A 100 -15.30 -4.78 0.44
CA ILE A 100 -15.70 -3.40 0.69
C ILE A 100 -15.28 -2.59 -0.52
N ASP A 101 -16.24 -2.02 -1.22
CA ASP A 101 -16.00 -1.04 -2.28
C ASP A 101 -16.47 0.33 -1.80
N ALA A 102 -15.53 1.24 -1.58
CA ALA A 102 -15.80 2.52 -0.95
C ALA A 102 -15.34 3.70 -1.83
N THR A 103 -16.11 4.79 -1.75
CA THR A 103 -15.76 6.09 -2.31
C THR A 103 -15.88 7.15 -1.22
N VAL A 104 -15.00 8.13 -1.25
CA VAL A 104 -14.98 9.25 -0.32
C VAL A 104 -15.04 10.54 -1.11
N SER A 105 -16.01 11.39 -0.79
CA SER A 105 -16.13 12.73 -1.39
C SER A 105 -16.75 13.69 -0.40
N LYS A 106 -16.16 14.88 -0.25
CA LYS A 106 -16.65 15.93 0.66
C LYS A 106 -16.92 15.41 2.09
N ASN A 107 -15.97 14.65 2.65
CA ASN A 107 -16.04 14.05 4.00
C ASN A 107 -17.21 13.07 4.18
N LYS A 108 -17.67 12.47 3.09
CA LYS A 108 -18.75 11.50 3.08
C LYS A 108 -18.25 10.21 2.44
N LEU A 109 -18.30 9.12 3.18
CA LEU A 109 -17.93 7.78 2.76
C LEU A 109 -19.19 7.02 2.36
N LYS A 110 -19.19 6.53 1.12
CA LYS A 110 -20.20 5.59 0.62
C LYS A 110 -19.53 4.26 0.34
N ALA A 111 -20.06 3.19 0.91
CA ALA A 111 -19.50 1.85 0.74
C ALA A 111 -20.57 0.81 0.42
N ILE A 112 -20.20 -0.16 -0.40
CA ILE A 112 -20.91 -1.43 -0.57
C ILE A 112 -20.07 -2.49 0.12
N ILE A 113 -20.65 -3.13 1.13
CA ILE A 113 -19.99 -4.20 1.89
C ILE A 113 -20.72 -5.49 1.54
N PHE A 114 -20.00 -6.47 1.02
CA PHE A 114 -20.48 -7.84 0.90
C PHE A 114 -19.78 -8.70 1.94
N GLU A 115 -20.54 -9.40 2.77
CA GLU A 115 -19.99 -10.25 3.81
C GLU A 115 -20.80 -11.54 3.91
N ASN A 116 -20.17 -12.67 3.60
CA ASN A 116 -20.77 -14.00 3.69
C ASN A 116 -22.17 -14.11 3.01
N GLY A 117 -22.30 -13.58 1.80
CA GLY A 117 -23.56 -13.61 1.04
C GLY A 117 -24.50 -12.44 1.30
N LYS A 118 -24.19 -11.55 2.26
CA LYS A 118 -25.04 -10.41 2.61
C LYS A 118 -24.43 -9.11 2.13
N THR A 119 -25.22 -8.31 1.42
CA THR A 119 -24.83 -6.97 0.98
C THR A 119 -25.40 -5.91 1.90
N LYS A 120 -24.56 -4.95 2.31
CA LYS A 120 -24.93 -3.75 3.06
C LYS A 120 -24.44 -2.53 2.29
N LYS A 121 -25.26 -1.49 2.25
CA LYS A 121 -24.84 -0.17 1.74
C LYS A 121 -24.70 0.77 2.92
N ILE A 122 -23.55 1.42 3.02
CA ILE A 122 -23.29 2.42 4.05
C ILE A 122 -23.14 3.77 3.38
N ASP A 123 -23.71 4.78 4.02
CA ASP A 123 -23.47 6.17 3.73
C ASP A 123 -23.25 6.91 5.06
N LYS A 124 -22.00 7.34 5.32
CA LYS A 124 -21.66 8.00 6.58
C LYS A 124 -20.75 9.21 6.36
N LYS A 125 -20.79 10.13 7.34
CA LYS A 125 -19.79 11.19 7.44
C LYS A 125 -18.50 10.60 8.03
N VAL A 126 -17.36 11.05 7.53
CA VAL A 126 -16.03 10.75 8.09
C VAL A 126 -15.39 12.05 8.58
N ASN A 127 -14.40 11.95 9.45
CA ASN A 127 -13.60 13.10 9.85
C ASN A 127 -12.98 13.77 8.61
N LYS A 128 -13.02 15.11 8.57
CA LYS A 128 -12.47 15.92 7.47
C LYS A 128 -10.95 15.79 7.32
N ASP A 129 -10.27 15.42 8.39
CA ASP A 129 -8.82 15.28 8.45
C ASP A 129 -8.40 13.80 8.30
N ALA A 130 -9.36 12.88 8.09
CA ALA A 130 -9.07 11.47 7.91
C ALA A 130 -8.45 11.19 6.54
N PHE A 131 -7.39 10.37 6.54
CA PHE A 131 -6.81 9.77 5.34
C PHE A 131 -7.01 8.23 5.34
N LEU A 132 -6.65 7.54 4.26
CA LEU A 132 -6.70 6.08 4.19
C LEU A 132 -5.52 5.48 4.97
N SER A 133 -5.75 4.56 5.91
CA SER A 133 -4.70 4.12 6.84
C SER A 133 -3.46 3.54 6.15
N SER A 134 -3.63 2.95 4.96
CA SER A 134 -2.54 2.47 4.09
C SER A 134 -1.54 3.56 3.66
N ALA A 135 -1.92 4.84 3.72
CA ALA A 135 -1.09 6.00 3.37
C ALA A 135 -0.37 6.63 4.58
N LEU A 136 -0.43 6.03 5.78
CA LEU A 136 0.08 6.60 7.03
C LEU A 136 1.51 7.16 6.91
N TYR A 137 2.46 6.36 6.42
CA TYR A 137 3.86 6.78 6.41
C TYR A 137 4.16 7.90 5.40
N TYR A 138 3.44 7.93 4.28
CA TYR A 138 3.51 9.06 3.34
C TYR A 138 2.85 10.31 3.92
N MET A 139 1.79 10.16 4.73
CA MET A 139 1.19 11.28 5.45
C MET A 139 2.13 11.83 6.53
N MET A 140 2.80 10.95 7.28
CA MET A 140 3.83 11.33 8.25
C MET A 140 4.99 12.05 7.58
N LEU A 141 5.49 11.52 6.45
CA LEU A 141 6.55 12.14 5.65
C LEU A 141 6.17 13.55 5.17
N LYS A 142 4.91 13.73 4.73
CA LYS A 142 4.38 15.02 4.28
C LYS A 142 4.10 16.00 5.42
N SER A 143 3.97 15.52 6.66
CA SER A 143 3.71 16.37 7.81
C SER A 143 4.84 17.39 8.03
N LYS A 144 4.55 18.48 8.76
CA LYS A 144 5.56 19.50 9.07
C LYS A 144 6.78 18.93 9.83
N VAL A 145 6.55 17.91 10.65
CA VAL A 145 7.61 17.26 11.42
C VAL A 145 8.42 16.32 10.52
N GLY A 146 7.72 15.60 9.63
CA GLY A 146 8.30 14.55 8.79
C GLY A 146 8.60 13.27 9.58
N LEU A 147 9.34 12.37 8.96
CA LEU A 147 9.85 11.14 9.60
C LEU A 147 11.16 11.44 10.36
N LYS A 148 11.04 11.88 11.61
CA LYS A 148 12.19 12.25 12.48
C LYS A 148 12.19 11.47 13.79
N THR A 149 13.36 11.11 14.29
CA THR A 149 13.50 10.48 15.61
C THR A 149 12.92 11.36 16.72
N ASN A 150 12.47 10.73 17.81
CA ASN A 150 11.88 11.40 18.97
C ASN A 150 10.71 12.32 18.60
N SER A 151 9.81 11.85 17.74
CA SER A 151 8.63 12.59 17.33
C SER A 151 7.37 11.76 17.48
N ASN A 152 6.23 12.45 17.60
CA ASN A 152 4.92 11.84 17.69
C ASN A 152 4.03 12.41 16.57
N PHE A 153 3.09 11.59 16.10
CA PHE A 153 2.13 11.96 15.08
C PHE A 153 0.76 11.39 15.46
N ASP A 154 -0.15 12.26 15.90
CA ASP A 154 -1.55 11.93 16.13
C ASP A 154 -2.34 12.14 14.83
N PHE A 155 -3.25 11.24 14.54
CA PHE A 155 -4.00 11.27 13.28
C PHE A 155 -5.43 10.75 13.41
N TYR A 156 -6.23 11.05 12.39
CA TYR A 156 -7.45 10.32 12.07
C TYR A 156 -7.21 9.55 10.78
N ALA A 157 -7.63 8.29 10.73
CA ALA A 157 -7.57 7.50 9.51
C ALA A 157 -8.79 6.59 9.38
N ILE A 158 -9.14 6.28 8.13
CA ILE A 158 -10.14 5.28 7.77
C ILE A 158 -9.42 3.94 7.71
N ALA A 159 -9.87 2.98 8.51
CA ALA A 159 -9.49 1.58 8.45
C ALA A 159 -10.20 0.92 7.27
N GLU A 160 -9.48 0.65 6.18
CA GLU A 160 -10.06 0.15 4.92
C GLU A 160 -10.73 -1.23 5.05
N GLU A 161 -10.37 -2.00 6.08
CA GLU A 161 -10.92 -3.32 6.40
C GLU A 161 -12.24 -3.27 7.19
N THR A 162 -12.57 -2.13 7.81
CA THR A 162 -13.80 -1.96 8.62
C THR A 162 -14.68 -0.79 8.23
N ILE A 163 -14.20 0.13 7.39
CA ILE A 163 -14.77 1.46 7.06
C ILE A 163 -14.77 2.47 8.20
N ASP A 164 -14.30 2.11 9.40
CA ASP A 164 -14.32 3.00 10.55
C ASP A 164 -13.24 4.06 10.46
N ASP A 165 -13.61 5.32 10.77
CA ASP A 165 -12.66 6.41 10.90
C ASP A 165 -12.43 6.68 12.37
N THR A 166 -11.18 6.51 12.82
CA THR A 166 -10.84 6.62 14.23
C THR A 166 -9.50 7.31 14.41
N LYS A 167 -9.24 7.73 15.66
CA LYS A 167 -7.95 8.28 16.05
C LYS A 167 -6.89 7.19 16.08
N GLY A 168 -5.68 7.55 15.71
CA GLY A 168 -4.47 6.77 15.93
C GLY A 168 -3.31 7.65 16.33
N SER A 169 -2.22 7.02 16.73
CA SER A 169 -0.98 7.69 17.08
C SER A 169 0.23 6.86 16.63
N SER A 170 1.25 7.54 16.14
CA SER A 170 2.56 6.97 15.83
C SER A 170 3.63 7.67 16.65
N GLN A 171 4.48 6.89 17.31
CA GLN A 171 5.63 7.39 18.07
C GLN A 171 6.91 6.88 17.42
N ILE A 172 7.80 7.79 17.06
CA ILE A 172 9.12 7.47 16.50
C ILE A 172 10.16 7.50 17.62
N ASP A 173 10.90 6.40 17.75
CA ASP A 173 11.94 6.24 18.76
C ASP A 173 13.04 7.28 18.66
N LYS A 174 13.75 7.48 19.78
CA LYS A 174 14.86 8.44 19.89
C LYS A 174 16.08 8.07 19.07
N LYS A 175 16.25 6.77 18.77
CA LYS A 175 17.43 6.22 18.12
C LYS A 175 17.01 5.49 16.85
N LEU A 176 17.89 5.54 15.86
CA LEU A 176 17.80 4.69 14.69
C LEU A 176 18.16 3.25 15.07
N VAL A 177 17.58 2.31 14.35
CA VAL A 177 17.91 0.89 14.41
C VAL A 177 18.77 0.57 13.20
N THR A 178 19.96 0.02 13.44
CA THR A 178 20.83 -0.48 12.37
C THR A 178 20.42 -1.91 12.03
N VAL A 179 20.04 -2.14 10.78
CA VAL A 179 19.86 -3.48 10.21
C VAL A 179 20.75 -3.59 8.99
N ASP A 180 21.74 -4.47 9.04
CA ASP A 180 22.86 -4.52 8.08
C ASP A 180 23.51 -3.15 7.88
N LYS A 181 23.30 -2.55 6.69
CA LYS A 181 23.82 -1.23 6.30
C LYS A 181 22.75 -0.14 6.36
N LEU A 182 21.50 -0.49 6.66
CA LEU A 182 20.37 0.44 6.71
C LEU A 182 20.27 1.07 8.10
N GLN A 183 19.96 2.37 8.11
CA GLN A 183 19.55 3.10 9.30
C GLN A 183 18.05 3.30 9.22
N LEU A 184 17.32 2.67 10.15
CA LEU A 184 15.86 2.62 10.13
C LEU A 184 15.26 3.36 11.32
N LEU A 185 14.13 4.01 11.09
CA LEU A 185 13.29 4.56 12.14
C LEU A 185 12.48 3.42 12.74
N LYS A 186 12.48 3.29 14.07
CA LYS A 186 11.53 2.44 14.78
C LYS A 186 10.30 3.26 15.16
N ILE A 187 9.13 2.78 14.76
CA ILE A 187 7.85 3.45 15.01
C ILE A 187 6.91 2.48 15.72
N THR A 188 6.32 2.93 16.83
CA THR A 188 5.21 2.25 17.50
C THR A 188 3.91 2.93 17.12
N ASN A 189 2.97 2.15 16.57
CA ASN A 189 1.67 2.61 16.11
C ASN A 189 0.57 2.06 17.02
N LYS A 190 -0.44 2.89 17.29
CA LYS A 190 -1.69 2.49 17.91
C LYS A 190 -2.85 2.95 17.02
N PHE A 191 -3.58 2.01 16.45
CA PHE A 191 -4.67 2.30 15.51
C PHE A 191 -5.67 1.14 15.45
N ALA A 192 -6.96 1.47 15.34
CA ALA A 192 -8.04 0.47 15.20
C ALA A 192 -8.01 -0.67 16.25
N GLY A 193 -7.63 -0.36 17.50
CA GLY A 193 -7.54 -1.34 18.59
C GLY A 193 -6.29 -2.23 18.57
N SER A 194 -5.36 -2.00 17.63
CA SER A 194 -4.09 -2.73 17.53
C SER A 194 -2.90 -1.85 17.92
N GLU A 195 -1.91 -2.46 18.54
CA GLU A 195 -0.58 -1.89 18.74
C GLU A 195 0.43 -2.73 17.95
N TYR A 196 1.25 -2.07 17.15
CA TYR A 196 2.23 -2.72 16.28
C TYR A 196 3.44 -1.82 16.07
N GLU A 197 4.58 -2.44 15.78
CA GLU A 197 5.84 -1.75 15.52
C GLU A 197 6.23 -1.87 14.05
N ASN A 198 6.92 -0.86 13.53
CA ASN A 198 7.50 -0.89 12.21
C ASN A 198 8.93 -0.38 12.23
N LEU A 199 9.77 -0.97 11.37
CA LEU A 199 11.02 -0.37 10.94
C LEU A 199 10.83 0.25 9.57
N LEU A 200 11.24 1.51 9.40
CA LEU A 200 10.98 2.32 8.21
C LEU A 200 12.24 3.04 7.74
N THR A 201 12.35 3.28 6.44
CA THR A 201 13.33 4.25 5.91
C THR A 201 12.87 5.69 6.16
N ASP A 202 13.77 6.64 5.92
CA ASP A 202 13.47 8.08 5.92
C ASP A 202 12.51 8.50 4.79
N LYS A 203 12.21 7.60 3.83
CA LYS A 203 11.24 7.78 2.75
C LYS A 203 9.85 7.21 3.06
N GLY A 204 9.65 6.63 4.24
CA GLY A 204 8.38 6.01 4.63
C GLY A 204 8.16 4.62 4.03
N GLU A 205 9.23 3.96 3.58
CA GLU A 205 9.19 2.59 3.06
C GLU A 205 9.33 1.62 4.23
N VAL A 206 8.38 0.68 4.36
CA VAL A 206 8.38 -0.29 5.45
C VAL A 206 9.45 -1.35 5.18
N TYR A 207 10.37 -1.51 6.12
CA TYR A 207 11.33 -2.62 6.14
C TYR A 207 10.74 -3.84 6.84
N SER A 208 10.12 -3.63 8.00
CA SER A 208 9.45 -4.70 8.73
C SER A 208 8.26 -4.19 9.53
N SER A 209 7.37 -5.12 9.90
CA SER A 209 6.30 -4.92 10.87
C SER A 209 6.32 -6.01 11.93
N TYR A 210 5.86 -5.68 13.12
CA TYR A 210 5.70 -6.62 14.21
C TYR A 210 4.43 -6.32 15.01
N THR A 211 3.57 -7.31 15.18
CA THR A 211 2.39 -7.23 16.04
C THR A 211 2.63 -8.11 17.28
N PRO A 212 2.97 -7.54 18.45
CA PRO A 212 3.33 -8.31 19.63
C PRO A 212 2.23 -9.27 20.11
N ALA A 213 0.97 -8.85 20.01
CA ALA A 213 -0.17 -9.63 20.51
C ALA A 213 -0.34 -10.99 19.82
N THR A 214 0.10 -11.12 18.57
CA THR A 214 -0.03 -12.35 17.76
C THR A 214 1.31 -12.97 17.38
N ASP A 215 2.41 -12.32 17.78
CA ASP A 215 3.78 -12.59 17.34
C ASP A 215 3.95 -12.68 15.81
N ILE A 216 3.12 -11.93 15.06
CA ILE A 216 3.22 -11.86 13.60
C ILE A 216 4.26 -10.82 13.22
N ARG A 217 5.17 -11.21 12.33
CA ARG A 217 6.18 -10.33 11.73
C ARG A 217 6.08 -10.36 10.22
N SER A 218 6.20 -9.21 9.57
CA SER A 218 6.53 -9.14 8.15
C SER A 218 7.91 -8.54 7.98
N GLU A 219 8.74 -9.10 7.11
CA GLU A 219 10.08 -8.58 6.82
C GLU A 219 10.27 -8.53 5.31
N LEU A 220 10.71 -7.38 4.83
CA LEU A 220 11.03 -7.15 3.43
C LEU A 220 12.17 -8.08 3.03
N VAL A 221 12.02 -8.76 1.91
CA VAL A 221 13.05 -9.65 1.36
C VAL A 221 13.51 -9.17 0.00
N LYS A 222 14.70 -9.60 -0.41
CA LYS A 222 15.24 -9.27 -1.73
C LYS A 222 14.43 -9.95 -2.83
N ASN A 223 14.17 -11.24 -2.72
CA ASN A 223 13.61 -11.99 -3.84
C ASN A 223 12.17 -12.40 -3.55
N PRO A 224 11.23 -12.21 -4.50
CA PRO A 224 9.86 -12.70 -4.37
C PRO A 224 9.79 -14.18 -3.99
N ASP A 225 10.68 -15.01 -4.54
CA ASP A 225 10.76 -16.45 -4.27
C ASP A 225 11.01 -16.77 -2.79
N GLU A 226 11.76 -15.92 -2.08
CA GLU A 226 12.03 -16.08 -0.65
C GLU A 226 10.77 -15.81 0.18
N ALA A 227 10.01 -14.78 -0.17
CA ALA A 227 8.74 -14.47 0.49
C ALA A 227 7.70 -15.56 0.23
N MET A 228 7.61 -16.03 -1.02
CA MET A 228 6.57 -16.97 -1.45
C MET A 228 6.95 -18.44 -1.21
N GLU A 229 8.13 -18.74 -0.68
CA GLU A 229 8.68 -20.09 -0.54
C GLU A 229 7.61 -21.10 -0.11
N GLY A 230 7.30 -22.09 -0.96
CA GLY A 230 6.31 -23.14 -0.64
C GLY A 230 4.83 -22.71 -0.65
N ILE A 231 4.51 -21.51 -1.15
CA ILE A 231 3.16 -20.98 -1.31
C ILE A 231 2.89 -20.82 -2.80
N LYS A 232 1.86 -21.50 -3.31
CA LYS A 232 1.45 -21.41 -4.72
C LYS A 232 0.43 -20.30 -4.89
N ILE A 233 0.60 -19.51 -5.94
CA ILE A 233 -0.37 -18.51 -6.38
C ILE A 233 -0.77 -18.86 -7.82
N PRO A 234 -2.07 -18.87 -8.16
CA PRO A 234 -2.48 -19.02 -9.54
C PRO A 234 -1.88 -17.93 -10.43
N SER A 235 -1.43 -18.33 -11.62
CA SER A 235 -0.89 -17.41 -12.63
C SER A 235 -1.92 -16.32 -12.93
N GLY A 236 -1.53 -15.05 -12.81
CA GLY A 236 -2.37 -13.89 -13.11
C GLY A 236 -3.12 -13.27 -11.92
N VAL A 237 -3.08 -13.85 -10.70
CA VAL A 237 -3.70 -13.20 -9.52
C VAL A 237 -3.02 -11.86 -9.22
N LEU A 238 -1.69 -11.84 -9.16
CA LEU A 238 -0.95 -10.61 -8.91
C LEU A 238 -1.13 -9.61 -10.06
N GLU A 239 -1.14 -10.08 -11.30
CA GLU A 239 -1.40 -9.20 -12.46
C GLU A 239 -2.78 -8.56 -12.40
N LYS A 240 -3.83 -9.31 -12.01
CA LYS A 240 -5.18 -8.77 -11.84
C LYS A 240 -5.26 -7.70 -10.74
N ILE A 241 -4.51 -7.86 -9.66
CA ILE A 241 -4.52 -6.95 -8.51
C ILE A 241 -3.65 -5.72 -8.78
N PHE A 242 -2.47 -5.89 -9.36
CA PHE A 242 -1.47 -4.83 -9.53
C PHE A 242 -1.42 -4.24 -10.95
N GLY A 243 -2.19 -4.79 -11.91
CA GLY A 243 -2.12 -4.45 -13.33
C GLY A 243 -0.90 -5.02 -14.06
N THR A 244 0.21 -5.19 -13.35
CA THR A 244 1.43 -5.89 -13.77
C THR A 244 1.97 -6.66 -12.58
N VAL A 245 2.61 -7.81 -12.82
CA VAL A 245 3.23 -8.58 -11.72
C VAL A 245 4.35 -7.74 -11.08
N PRO A 246 4.29 -7.46 -9.76
CA PRO A 246 5.36 -6.77 -9.05
C PRO A 246 6.70 -7.49 -9.18
N THR A 247 7.78 -6.76 -9.46
CA THR A 247 9.14 -7.31 -9.51
C THR A 247 9.79 -7.35 -8.14
N GLY A 248 9.36 -6.47 -7.22
CA GLY A 248 9.92 -6.34 -5.88
C GLY A 248 11.31 -5.69 -5.86
N GLN A 249 11.63 -4.85 -6.85
CA GLN A 249 12.98 -4.27 -7.01
C GLN A 249 13.06 -2.76 -6.74
N ILE A 250 11.96 -2.13 -6.32
CA ILE A 250 11.91 -0.69 -6.02
C ILE A 250 11.74 -0.53 -4.51
N ASN A 251 12.80 -0.86 -3.76
CA ASN A 251 12.79 -0.83 -2.30
C ASN A 251 14.22 -0.72 -1.74
N PRO A 252 14.38 -0.52 -0.42
CA PRO A 252 15.69 -0.29 0.21
C PRO A 252 16.71 -1.41 0.06
N LEU A 253 16.28 -2.64 -0.21
CA LEU A 253 17.18 -3.79 -0.40
C LEU A 253 17.78 -3.85 -1.80
N PHE A 254 17.22 -3.08 -2.75
CA PHE A 254 17.71 -2.89 -4.11
C PHE A 254 18.16 -1.46 -4.31
N THR A 255 19.42 -1.21 -3.99
CA THR A 255 20.11 -0.01 -4.46
C THR A 255 20.69 -0.31 -5.84
N LYS A 256 20.30 0.47 -6.84
CA LYS A 256 20.95 0.50 -8.16
C LYS A 256 22.36 1.06 -8.04
#